data_AF-A0A2A4NEN6-F1
#
_entry.id   AF-A0A2A4NEN6-F1
#
_cell.length_a   1.000
_cell.length_b   1.000
_cell.length_c   1.000
_cell.angle_alpha   90.00
_cell.angle_beta   90.00
_cell.angle_gamma   90.00
#
_symmetry.space_group_name_H-M   'P 1'
#
loop_
_entity.id
_entity.type
_entity.pdbx_description
1 polymer ?
#
loop_
_entity_poly.entity_id
_entity_poly.type
_entity_poly.pdbx_seq_one_letter_code
_entity_poly.pdbx_strand_id
1 'polypeptide(L)' 'MAVKRIFKSLFQPGDQVVVGGEISGIVERVCFARNMTCPMILVEWWDRSEVNTRYFHEDEVHHSDEETGNG' A
#
# COMPACT_ATOMS: atom_id res chain seq x y z
N MET A 1 15.30 -27.97 -6.75
CA MET A 1 15.24 -27.03 -5.60
C MET A 1 14.31 -25.89 -5.97
N ALA A 2 13.21 -25.69 -5.23
CA ALA A 2 12.36 -24.51 -5.40
C ALA A 2 12.97 -23.36 -4.60
N VAL A 3 13.47 -22.33 -5.28
CA VAL A 3 13.90 -21.09 -4.63
C VAL A 3 12.63 -20.40 -4.13
N LYS A 4 12.40 -20.41 -2.81
CA LYS A 4 11.34 -19.62 -2.18
C LYS A 4 11.73 -18.15 -2.32
N ARG A 5 11.30 -17.49 -3.41
CA ARG A 5 11.40 -16.03 -3.51
C ARG A 5 10.52 -15.46 -2.40
N ILE A 6 11.16 -14.86 -1.41
CA ILE A 6 10.49 -14.05 -0.41
C ILE A 6 10.19 -12.73 -1.11
N PHE A 7 8.97 -12.56 -1.59
CA PHE A 7 8.49 -11.26 -2.02
C PHE A 7 8.28 -10.43 -0.75
N LYS A 8 9.07 -9.37 -0.60
CA LYS A 8 8.94 -8.44 0.51
C LYS A 8 8.24 -7.20 -0.03
N SER A 9 7.09 -6.88 0.56
CA SER A 9 6.39 -5.63 0.32
C SER A 9 7.16 -4.48 0.95
N LEU A 10 7.11 -3.31 0.33
CA LEU A 10 7.61 -2.06 0.91
C LEU A 10 6.72 -1.52 2.04
N PHE A 11 5.50 -2.04 2.13
CA PHE A 11 4.47 -1.64 3.08
C PHE A 11 4.12 -2.75 4.07
N GLN A 12 3.63 -2.34 5.23
CA GLN A 12 3.10 -3.19 6.31
C GLN A 12 1.77 -2.63 6.81
N PRO A 13 0.88 -3.47 7.37
CA PRO A 13 -0.33 -2.98 8.02
C PRO A 13 -0.01 -1.94 9.10
N GLY A 14 -0.75 -0.83 9.08
CA GLY A 14 -0.57 0.34 9.95
C GLY A 14 0.24 1.48 9.34
N ASP A 15 0.91 1.27 8.21
CA ASP A 15 1.66 2.33 7.51
C ASP A 15 0.71 3.43 7.01
N GLN A 16 1.11 4.69 7.18
CA GLN A 16 0.44 5.85 6.57
C GLN A 16 0.93 6.03 5.14
N VAL A 17 -0.03 6.11 4.22
CA VAL A 17 0.27 6.13 2.78
C VAL A 17 -0.57 7.15 2.03
N VAL A 18 -0.05 7.57 0.89
CA VAL A 18 -0.77 8.33 -0.13
C VAL A 18 -0.89 7.49 -1.39
N VAL A 19 -2.09 7.41 -1.96
CA VAL A 19 -2.37 6.70 -3.21
C VAL A 19 -2.74 7.70 -4.29
N GLY A 20 -2.04 7.63 -5.42
CA GLY A 20 -2.29 8.50 -6.59
C GLY A 20 -2.16 10.00 -6.31
N GLY A 21 -1.49 10.40 -5.23
CA GLY A 21 -1.32 11.80 -4.83
C GLY A 21 -2.54 12.46 -4.19
N GLU A 22 -3.66 11.74 -4.03
CA GLU A 22 -4.94 12.33 -3.59
C GLU A 22 -5.52 11.64 -2.36
N ILE A 23 -5.30 10.33 -2.21
CA ILE A 23 -5.92 9.53 -1.16
C ILE A 23 -4.92 9.29 -0.04
N SER A 24 -5.08 9.98 1.09
CA SER A 24 -4.33 9.69 2.32
C SER A 24 -5.06 8.62 3.14
N GLY A 25 -4.38 7.51 3.44
CA GLY A 25 -4.98 6.38 4.13
C GLY A 25 -3.98 5.56 4.95
N ILE A 26 -4.47 4.43 5.47
CA ILE A 26 -3.70 3.46 6.25
C ILE A 26 -3.69 2.12 5.52
N VAL A 27 -2.54 1.46 5.49
CA VAL A 27 -2.45 0.09 4.98
C VAL A 27 -3.14 -0.85 5.97
N GLU A 28 -4.20 -1.53 5.53
CA GLU A 28 -4.91 -2.54 6.32
C GLU A 28 -4.31 -3.94 6.10
N ARG A 29 -3.90 -4.23 4.85
CA ARG A 29 -3.42 -5.57 4.48
C ARG A 29 -2.50 -5.54 3.28
N VAL A 30 -1.51 -6.42 3.29
CA VAL A 30 -0.68 -6.75 2.12
C VAL A 30 -1.03 -8.15 1.63
N CYS A 31 -1.39 -8.28 0.36
CA CYS A 31 -1.84 -9.52 -0.26
C CYS A 31 -0.90 -9.97 -1.38
N PHE A 32 -0.40 -11.21 -1.30
CA PHE A 32 0.35 -11.86 -2.38
C PHE A 32 -0.53 -12.94 -3.03
N ALA A 33 -1.28 -12.60 -4.08
CA ALA A 33 -2.10 -13.59 -4.76
C ALA A 33 -1.24 -14.59 -5.55
N ARG A 34 -1.72 -15.84 -5.66
CA ARG A 34 -1.06 -16.88 -6.45
C ARG A 34 -1.04 -16.39 -7.90
N ASN A 35 0.15 -16.21 -8.47
CA ASN A 35 0.43 -15.70 -9.82
C ASN A 35 0.63 -14.17 -9.99
N MET A 36 0.72 -13.41 -8.90
CA MET A 36 1.11 -11.99 -9.02
C MET A 36 2.63 -11.79 -8.94
N THR A 37 3.14 -10.85 -9.73
CA THR A 37 4.54 -10.43 -9.70
C THR A 37 4.82 -9.36 -8.64
N CYS A 38 3.79 -8.67 -8.16
CA CYS A 38 3.83 -7.65 -7.11
C CYS A 38 2.68 -7.86 -6.10
N PRO A 39 2.83 -7.40 -4.84
CA PRO A 39 1.74 -7.43 -3.87
C PRO A 39 0.62 -6.42 -4.21
N MET A 40 -0.58 -6.71 -3.71
CA MET A 40 -1.68 -5.76 -3.62
C MET A 40 -1.77 -5.20 -2.20
N ILE A 41 -2.01 -3.90 -2.08
CA ILE A 41 -2.10 -3.18 -0.82
C ILE A 41 -3.56 -2.79 -0.60
N LEU A 42 -4.19 -3.29 0.47
CA LEU A 42 -5.50 -2.81 0.91
C LEU A 42 -5.28 -1.53 1.72
N VAL A 43 -5.85 -0.42 1.27
CA VAL A 43 -5.79 0.87 1.97
C VAL A 43 -7.18 1.22 2.46
N GLU A 44 -7.26 1.65 3.72
CA GLU A 44 -8.44 2.26 4.35
C GLU A 44 -8.27 3.78 4.41
N TRP A 45 -9.32 4.53 4.08
CA TRP A 45 -9.33 5.99 4.26
C TRP A 45 -10.74 6.50 4.57
N TRP A 46 -10.81 7.70 5.13
CA TRP A 46 -12.06 8.41 5.39
C TRP A 46 -12.38 9.39 4.26
N ASP A 47 -13.60 9.34 3.74
CA ASP A 47 -14.14 10.38 2.85
C ASP A 47 -15.57 10.70 3.28
N ARG A 48 -15.88 12.00 3.47
CA ARG A 48 -17.23 12.49 3.85
C ARG A 48 -17.91 11.70 4.98
N SER A 49 -17.16 11.36 6.02
CA SER A 49 -17.63 10.57 7.18
C SER A 49 -17.94 9.09 6.90
N GLU A 50 -17.52 8.58 5.74
CA GLU A 50 -17.57 7.16 5.39
C GLU A 50 -16.16 6.56 5.37
N VAL A 51 -16.04 5.33 5.87
CA VAL A 51 -14.82 4.53 5.77
C VAL A 51 -14.84 3.79 4.45
N ASN A 52 -13.81 4.02 3.65
CA ASN A 52 -13.60 3.37 2.36
C ASN A 52 -12.42 2.41 2.46
N THR A 53 -12.50 1.28 1.74
CA THR A 53 -11.38 0.34 1.61
C THR A 53 -11.24 -0.11 0.16
N ARG A 54 -10.00 -0.17 -0.34
CA ARG A 54 -9.72 -0.63 -1.71
C ARG A 54 -8.32 -1.21 -1.85
N TYR A 55 -8.19 -2.20 -2.73
CA TYR A 55 -6.90 -2.74 -3.14
C TYR A 55 -6.26 -1.90 -4.24
N PHE A 56 -4.98 -1.59 -4.07
CA PHE A 56 -4.11 -0.90 -5.02
C PHE A 56 -2.87 -1.73 -5.32
N HIS A 57 -2.26 -1.53 -6.48
CA HIS A 57 -0.95 -2.09 -6.75
C HIS A 57 0.13 -1.33 -5.94
N GLU A 58 1.22 -2.02 -5.58
CA GLU A 58 2.30 -1.44 -4.77
C GLU A 58 2.92 -0.16 -5.40
N ASP A 59 2.91 -0.04 -6.72
CA ASP A 59 3.43 1.12 -7.46
C ASP A 59 2.51 2.35 -7.43
N GLU A 60 1.26 2.18 -7.01
CA GLU A 60 0.29 3.28 -6.82
C GLU A 60 0.35 3.88 -5.40
N VAL A 61 1.11 3.25 -4.48
CA VAL A 61 1.13 3.58 -3.05
C VAL A 61 2.50 4.16 -2.67
N HIS A 62 2.50 5.23 -1.88
CA HIS A 62 3.71 5.91 -1.40
C HIS A 62 3.61 6.17 0.10
N HIS A 63 4.75 6.19 0.82
CA HIS A 63 4.77 6.59 2.23
C HIS A 63 4.47 8.10 2.34
N SER A 64 3.67 8.49 3.33
CA SER A 64 3.30 9.90 3.54
C SER A 64 4.49 10.82 3.84
N ASP A 65 5.60 10.27 4.35
CA ASP A 65 6.75 11.04 4.81
C ASP A 65 7.72 11.44 3.68
N GLU A 66 7.56 10.87 2.47
CA GLU A 66 8.48 11.10 1.34
C GLU A 66 8.31 12.49 0.68
N GLU A 67 7.28 13.29 1.02
CA GLU A 67 7.10 14.65 0.47
C GLU A 67 7.87 15.75 1.22
N THR A 68 8.52 15.45 2.35
CA THR A 68 9.25 16.46 3.14
C THR A 68 10.77 16.56 2.85
N GLY A 69 11.26 15.83 1.86
CA GLY A 69 12.69 15.72 1.52
C GLY A 69 13.19 16.63 0.40
N ASN A 70 12.90 17.93 0.43
CA ASN A 70 13.64 18.93 -0.35
C ASN A 70 14.07 20.07 0.56
N GLY A 71 15.22 19.89 1.22
CA GLY A 71 15.96 20.89 1.98
C GLY A 71 17.46 20.74 1.73
#